data_AF-A0A2E3MVH8-F1
#
_entry.id   AF-A0A2E3MVH8-F1
#
_cell.length_a   1.000
_cell.length_b   1.000
_cell.length_c   1.000
_cell.angle_alpha   90.00
_cell.angle_beta   90.00
_cell.angle_gamma   90.00
#
_symmetry.space_group_name_H-M   'P 1'
#
loop_
_entity.id
_entity.type
_entity.pdbx_description
1 polymer ?
#
loop_
_entity_poly.entity_id
_entity_poly.type
_entity_poly.pdbx_seq_one_letter_code
_entity_poly.pdbx_strand_id
1 'polypeptide(L)'
;MLSAPFAPPQAPAQEESERGNSSVRTRRVLYNFDGDSCMTRTAGTKAPEPITVKDISPFLEEVAYEGRHVDTVLICLTAQVMYYPTRVGGMHSTGQERAKWPASEKQRFLNMKAFFDAGVVPYAIMLAETKRRGKEALLSFRMNDDLGNDFLRTKFLAAHQEWRLGTVQYHGLGGHELCLRRGPRRHLSAH
;
A
#
# COMPACT_ATOMS: atom_id res chain seq x y z
N MET A 1 -21.93 -64.52 -21.38
CA MET A 1 -22.59 -63.22 -21.66
C MET A 1 -21.57 -62.14 -21.36
N LEU A 2 -20.99 -61.54 -22.41
CA LEU A 2 -19.89 -60.59 -22.33
C LEU A 2 -20.44 -59.16 -22.19
N SER A 3 -19.80 -58.40 -21.30
CA SER A 3 -20.08 -57.02 -20.94
C SER A 3 -19.88 -56.06 -22.12
N ALA A 4 -20.85 -55.18 -22.38
CA ALA A 4 -20.66 -54.02 -23.24
C ALA A 4 -20.42 -52.77 -22.36
N PRO A 5 -19.37 -51.97 -22.62
CA PRO A 5 -19.09 -50.77 -21.83
C PRO A 5 -20.00 -49.61 -22.25
N PHE A 6 -20.47 -48.86 -21.25
CA PHE A 6 -21.20 -47.61 -21.40
C PHE A 6 -20.23 -46.51 -21.90
N ALA A 7 -20.44 -46.02 -23.12
CA ALA A 7 -19.71 -44.87 -23.65
C ALA A 7 -20.43 -43.58 -23.23
N PRO A 8 -19.75 -42.60 -22.61
CA PRO A 8 -20.35 -41.30 -22.33
C PRO A 8 -20.59 -40.51 -23.62
N PRO A 9 -21.61 -39.65 -23.67
CA PRO A 9 -21.93 -38.86 -24.86
C PRO A 9 -20.78 -37.89 -25.18
N GLN A 10 -20.33 -37.89 -26.43
CA GLN A 10 -19.40 -36.90 -26.95
C GLN A 10 -20.11 -35.53 -26.99
N ALA A 11 -19.51 -34.53 -26.36
CA ALA A 11 -19.93 -33.14 -26.49
C ALA A 11 -19.82 -32.72 -27.97
N PRO A 12 -20.77 -31.93 -28.51
CA PRO A 12 -20.68 -31.47 -29.88
C PRO A 12 -19.46 -30.57 -30.05
N ALA A 13 -18.70 -30.81 -31.12
CA ALA A 13 -17.64 -29.93 -31.57
C ALA A 13 -18.21 -28.53 -31.75
N GLN A 14 -17.71 -27.58 -30.96
CA GLN A 14 -18.00 -26.16 -31.20
C GLN A 14 -17.24 -25.77 -32.45
N GLU A 15 -17.98 -25.63 -33.55
CA GLU A 15 -17.52 -24.97 -34.76
C GLU A 15 -16.91 -23.61 -34.43
N GLU A 16 -15.71 -23.40 -34.94
CA GLU A 16 -14.99 -22.14 -34.96
C GLU A 16 -15.82 -21.06 -35.67
N SER A 17 -16.56 -20.28 -34.90
CA SER A 17 -17.11 -19.01 -35.39
C SER A 17 -17.21 -18.01 -34.26
N GLU A 18 -16.06 -17.44 -33.91
CA GLU A 18 -15.99 -16.05 -33.48
C GLU A 18 -14.53 -15.60 -33.61
N ARG A 19 -14.19 -14.97 -34.75
CA ARG A 19 -13.09 -13.99 -34.75
C ARG A 19 -13.55 -12.85 -33.86
N GLY A 20 -13.40 -13.04 -32.55
CA GLY A 20 -13.56 -12.01 -31.56
C GLY A 20 -12.67 -10.86 -31.97
N ASN A 21 -13.30 -9.75 -32.34
CA ASN A 21 -12.67 -8.46 -32.55
C ASN A 21 -11.78 -8.21 -31.32
N SER A 22 -10.48 -8.46 -31.46
CA SER A 22 -9.54 -8.26 -30.37
C SER A 22 -9.38 -6.76 -30.21
N SER A 23 -10.33 -6.15 -29.49
CA SER A 23 -10.17 -4.81 -28.97
C SER A 23 -8.81 -4.83 -28.29
N VAL A 24 -7.84 -4.13 -28.87
CA VAL A 24 -6.48 -4.08 -28.36
C VAL A 24 -6.61 -3.72 -26.89
N ARG A 25 -6.33 -4.67 -25.98
CA ARG A 25 -6.44 -4.42 -24.54
C ARG A 25 -5.52 -3.26 -24.25
N THR A 26 -6.10 -2.08 -24.04
CA THR A 26 -5.34 -0.88 -23.72
C THR A 26 -4.68 -1.13 -22.37
N ARG A 27 -3.36 -1.23 -22.36
CA ARG A 27 -2.60 -1.40 -21.13
C ARG A 27 -2.79 -0.14 -20.30
N ARG A 28 -3.30 -0.30 -19.08
CA ARG A 28 -3.39 0.80 -18.12
C ARG A 28 -2.12 0.84 -17.27
N VAL A 29 -1.58 2.03 -17.07
CA VAL A 29 -0.45 2.25 -16.16
C VAL A 29 -0.98 2.88 -14.87
N LEU A 30 -0.73 2.17 -13.76
CA LEU A 30 -1.06 2.61 -12.41
C LEU A 30 0.23 3.06 -11.73
N TYR A 31 0.22 4.26 -11.16
CA TYR A 31 1.33 4.76 -10.35
C TYR A 31 0.91 4.85 -8.89
N ASN A 32 1.63 4.20 -7.98
CA ASN A 32 1.33 4.23 -6.55
C ASN A 32 2.31 5.12 -5.80
N PHE A 33 1.80 6.23 -5.26
CA PHE A 33 2.51 7.00 -4.25
C PHE A 33 2.45 6.25 -2.93
N ASP A 34 3.62 5.96 -2.36
CA ASP A 34 3.69 5.62 -0.95
C ASP A 34 3.23 6.83 -0.13
N GLY A 35 2.49 6.56 0.94
CA GLY A 35 1.74 7.61 1.65
C GLY A 35 2.62 8.62 2.38
N ASP A 36 3.88 8.27 2.58
CA ASP A 36 4.91 9.12 3.15
C ASP A 36 5.86 9.74 2.12
N SER A 37 5.83 9.30 0.85
CA SER A 37 6.78 9.77 -0.17
C SER A 37 6.65 11.27 -0.42
N CYS A 38 5.43 11.81 -0.35
CA CYS A 38 5.19 13.25 -0.46
C CYS A 38 5.50 14.03 0.84
N MET A 39 5.91 13.34 1.91
CA MET A 39 6.27 13.92 3.21
C MET A 39 7.79 14.00 3.43
N THR A 40 8.57 13.54 2.45
CA THR A 40 10.03 13.63 2.42
C THR A 40 10.51 14.33 1.17
N ARG A 41 11.40 15.31 1.31
CA ARG A 41 12.07 15.96 0.18
C ARG A 41 13.57 15.98 0.43
N THR A 42 14.34 15.71 -0.62
CA THR A 42 15.77 16.01 -0.73
C THR A 42 15.92 17.04 -1.85
N ALA A 43 15.72 18.32 -1.55
CA ALA A 43 15.73 19.41 -2.53
C ALA A 43 17.16 19.77 -2.98
N GLY A 44 18.00 18.79 -3.28
CA GLY A 44 19.44 19.00 -3.47
C GLY A 44 20.22 19.21 -2.17
N THR A 45 19.56 19.22 -1.02
CA THR A 45 20.15 19.25 0.31
C THR A 45 20.13 17.85 0.93
N LYS A 46 21.18 17.50 1.70
CA LYS A 46 21.22 16.24 2.47
C LYS A 46 20.35 16.26 3.73
N ALA A 47 19.71 17.39 4.02
CA ALA A 47 18.92 17.58 5.23
C ALA A 47 17.42 17.52 4.90
N PRO A 48 16.60 16.89 5.76
CA PRO A 48 15.15 16.92 5.63
C PRO A 48 14.60 18.36 5.71
N GLU A 49 13.74 18.75 4.78
CA GLU A 49 13.15 20.10 4.72
C GLU A 49 11.63 20.10 5.04
N PRO A 50 11.08 21.23 5.54
CA PRO A 50 9.65 21.43 5.64
C PRO A 50 8.95 21.32 4.27
N ILE A 51 7.79 20.67 4.25
CA ILE A 51 6.97 20.54 3.04
C ILE A 51 5.69 21.36 3.23
N THR A 52 5.30 22.08 2.18
CA THR A 52 4.10 22.92 2.15
C THR A 52 3.14 22.45 1.07
N VAL A 53 1.93 23.02 1.03
CA VAL A 53 0.95 22.76 -0.04
C VAL A 53 1.53 23.01 -1.43
N LYS A 54 2.41 24.01 -1.56
CA LYS A 54 3.06 24.36 -2.85
C LYS A 54 3.98 23.26 -3.36
N ASP A 55 4.49 22.43 -2.46
CA ASP A 55 5.39 21.31 -2.80
C ASP A 55 4.61 20.05 -3.19
N ILE A 56 3.34 19.92 -2.81
CA ILE A 56 2.52 18.73 -3.11
C ILE A 56 2.14 18.65 -4.59
N SER A 57 1.75 19.78 -5.21
CA SER A 57 1.31 19.78 -6.61
C SER A 57 2.43 19.40 -7.60
N PRO A 58 3.68 19.89 -7.45
CA PRO A 58 4.80 19.47 -8.30
C PRO A 58 5.11 17.96 -8.28
N PHE A 59 4.91 17.27 -7.16
CA PHE A 59 5.07 15.80 -7.13
C PHE A 59 4.10 15.10 -8.08
N LEU A 60 2.89 15.65 -8.26
CA LEU A 60 1.92 15.13 -9.21
C LEU A 60 2.19 15.57 -10.64
N GLU A 61 2.88 16.68 -10.86
CA GLU A 61 3.31 17.08 -12.21
C GLU A 61 4.22 16.02 -12.80
N GLU A 62 5.20 15.52 -12.05
CA GLU A 62 6.14 14.52 -12.54
C GLU A 62 5.45 13.25 -13.06
N VAL A 63 4.37 12.84 -12.38
CA VAL A 63 3.66 11.58 -12.62
C VAL A 63 2.48 11.74 -13.60
N ALA A 64 1.76 12.87 -13.51
CA ALA A 64 0.47 13.07 -14.17
C ALA A 64 0.45 14.28 -15.13
N TYR A 65 1.61 14.74 -15.63
CA TYR A 65 1.62 15.73 -16.71
C TYR A 65 1.03 15.17 -18.02
N GLU A 66 0.61 16.09 -18.89
CA GLU A 66 0.00 15.78 -20.18
C GLU A 66 0.96 15.04 -21.13
N GLY A 67 0.53 13.92 -21.69
CA GLY A 67 1.37 13.07 -22.55
C GLY A 67 2.10 11.92 -21.84
N ARG A 68 1.98 11.79 -20.51
CA ARG A 68 2.38 10.54 -19.80
C ARG A 68 1.36 9.42 -20.02
N HIS A 69 1.87 8.19 -19.97
CA HIS A 69 1.08 6.95 -20.04
C HIS A 69 0.37 6.57 -18.73
N VAL A 70 0.54 7.32 -17.63
CA VAL A 70 -0.15 7.04 -16.36
C VAL A 70 -1.64 7.35 -16.52
N ASP A 71 -2.48 6.36 -16.24
CA ASP A 71 -3.94 6.48 -16.30
C ASP A 71 -4.55 6.68 -14.91
N THR A 72 -3.95 6.03 -13.92
CA THR A 72 -4.45 5.99 -12.54
C THR A 72 -3.34 6.28 -11.56
N VAL A 73 -3.62 7.17 -10.61
CA VAL A 73 -2.76 7.42 -9.46
C VAL A 73 -3.39 6.80 -8.21
N LEU A 74 -2.64 5.94 -7.55
CA LEU A 74 -2.97 5.37 -6.25
C LEU A 74 -2.24 6.18 -5.17
N ILE A 75 -2.97 6.61 -4.14
CA ILE A 75 -2.41 7.32 -2.99
C ILE A 75 -2.57 6.43 -1.78
N CYS A 76 -1.45 5.90 -1.28
CA CYS A 76 -1.45 5.05 -0.11
C CYS A 76 -1.67 5.88 1.15
N LEU A 77 -2.62 5.50 2.01
CA LEU A 77 -2.89 6.26 3.25
C LEU A 77 -2.30 5.61 4.50
N THR A 78 -1.68 4.44 4.35
CA THR A 78 -1.35 3.59 5.49
C THR A 78 -0.05 2.82 5.27
N ALA A 79 0.69 2.61 6.35
CA ALA A 79 1.48 1.39 6.54
C ALA A 79 0.81 0.56 7.64
N GLN A 80 1.54 0.13 8.66
CA GLN A 80 0.92 -0.36 9.90
C GLN A 80 0.07 0.72 10.58
N VAL A 81 0.48 1.99 10.44
CA VAL A 81 -0.23 3.16 10.97
C VAL A 81 -0.92 3.94 9.87
N MET A 82 -1.88 4.76 10.27
CA MET A 82 -2.60 5.68 9.40
C MET A 82 -1.80 6.98 9.28
N TYR A 83 -1.56 7.46 8.08
CA TYR A 83 -0.83 8.71 7.84
C TYR A 83 -1.71 9.97 7.96
N TYR A 84 -2.93 9.82 8.47
CA TYR A 84 -3.90 10.89 8.68
C TYR A 84 -4.56 10.75 10.06
N PRO A 85 -5.07 11.85 10.64
CA PRO A 85 -5.80 11.81 11.91
C PRO A 85 -7.02 10.91 11.79
N THR A 86 -7.12 9.93 12.68
CA THR A 86 -8.20 8.94 12.69
C THR A 86 -8.59 8.61 14.13
N ARG A 87 -9.84 8.17 14.31
CA ARG A 87 -10.33 7.61 15.58
C ARG A 87 -10.02 6.12 15.70
N VAL A 88 -9.60 5.48 14.62
CA VAL A 88 -9.38 4.02 14.54
C VAL A 88 -7.98 3.77 13.98
N GLY A 89 -7.13 3.13 14.78
CA GLY A 89 -5.75 2.79 14.40
C GLY A 89 -4.82 4.01 14.39
N GLY A 90 -4.02 4.17 15.44
CA GLY A 90 -3.08 5.28 15.56
C GLY A 90 -1.66 4.80 15.79
N MET A 91 -0.71 5.67 15.44
CA MET A 91 0.70 5.47 15.77
C MET A 91 0.90 5.41 17.28
N HIS A 92 1.59 4.37 17.74
CA HIS A 92 1.92 4.17 19.14
C HIS A 92 3.42 4.31 19.35
N SER A 93 3.84 5.56 19.59
CA SER A 93 5.19 5.91 20.00
C SER A 93 5.16 6.82 21.24
N THR A 94 6.09 6.59 22.16
CA THR A 94 6.37 7.45 23.32
C THR A 94 7.29 8.60 22.91
N GLY A 95 7.37 9.65 23.74
CA GLY A 95 8.31 10.74 23.50
C GLY A 95 9.78 10.27 23.47
N GLN A 96 10.13 9.29 24.30
CA GLN A 96 11.47 8.70 24.34
C GLN A 96 11.79 7.90 23.08
N GLU A 97 10.84 7.13 22.55
CA GLU A 97 11.01 6.43 21.26
C GLU A 97 11.17 7.44 20.12
N ARG A 98 10.33 8.49 20.10
CA ARG A 98 10.43 9.57 19.10
C ARG A 98 11.77 10.30 19.14
N ALA A 99 12.36 10.47 20.33
CA ALA A 99 13.67 11.09 20.47
C ALA A 99 14.78 10.28 19.79
N LYS A 100 14.63 8.95 19.69
CA LYS A 100 15.60 8.04 19.05
C LYS A 100 15.41 7.90 17.53
N TRP A 101 14.33 8.45 16.97
CA TRP A 101 14.06 8.34 15.55
C TRP A 101 15.17 9.00 14.69
N PRO A 102 15.45 8.44 13.50
CA PRO A 102 16.25 9.10 12.48
C PRO A 102 15.74 10.51 12.16
N ALA A 103 16.63 11.39 11.69
CA ALA A 103 16.26 12.76 11.34
C ALA A 103 15.16 12.83 10.26
N SER A 104 15.23 11.93 9.27
CA SER A 104 14.20 11.79 8.21
C SER A 104 12.83 11.49 8.80
N GLU A 105 12.76 10.58 9.77
CA GLU A 105 11.53 10.16 10.43
C GLU A 105 10.91 11.26 11.28
N LYS A 106 11.74 11.99 12.02
CA LYS A 106 11.32 13.17 12.77
C LYS A 106 10.74 14.23 11.84
N GLN A 107 11.41 14.51 10.72
CA GLN A 107 10.92 15.50 9.76
C GLN A 107 9.61 15.05 9.10
N ARG A 108 9.53 13.80 8.65
CA ARG A 108 8.29 13.23 8.09
C ARG A 108 7.13 13.43 9.05
N PHE A 109 7.33 13.10 10.33
CA PHE A 109 6.32 13.30 11.37
C PHE A 109 5.95 14.78 11.56
N LEU A 110 6.93 15.68 11.60
CA LEU A 110 6.71 17.12 11.73
C LEU A 110 5.96 17.72 10.52
N ASN A 111 6.29 17.28 9.30
CA ASN A 111 5.59 17.70 8.08
C ASN A 111 4.12 17.28 8.10
N MET A 112 3.85 16.01 8.40
CA MET A 112 2.47 15.54 8.54
C MET A 112 1.72 16.33 9.61
N LYS A 113 2.33 16.50 10.79
CA LYS A 113 1.73 17.29 11.87
C LYS A 113 1.41 18.72 11.43
N ALA A 114 2.33 19.40 10.75
CA ALA A 114 2.14 20.77 10.30
C ALA A 114 0.94 20.92 9.34
N PHE A 115 0.77 19.98 8.40
CA PHE A 115 -0.40 19.96 7.53
C PHE A 115 -1.70 19.83 8.33
N PHE A 116 -1.78 18.86 9.23
CA PHE A 116 -3.02 18.60 9.97
C PHE A 116 -3.32 19.68 11.02
N ASP A 117 -2.31 20.26 11.68
CA ASP A 117 -2.48 21.41 12.57
C ASP A 117 -3.04 22.63 11.82
N ALA A 118 -2.70 22.78 10.53
CA ALA A 118 -3.25 23.81 9.65
C ALA A 118 -4.64 23.45 9.06
N GLY A 119 -5.23 22.30 9.43
CA GLY A 119 -6.48 21.82 8.88
C GLY A 119 -6.39 21.35 7.42
N VAL A 120 -5.18 21.12 6.92
CA VAL A 120 -4.92 20.71 5.53
C VAL A 120 -4.73 19.20 5.47
N VAL A 121 -5.44 18.56 4.53
CA VAL A 121 -5.28 17.13 4.24
C VAL A 121 -4.47 16.96 2.95
N PRO A 122 -3.17 16.65 3.01
CA PRO A 122 -2.30 16.61 1.83
C PRO A 122 -2.78 15.58 0.80
N TYR A 123 -3.31 14.44 1.24
CA TYR A 123 -3.87 13.42 0.37
C TYR A 123 -5.12 13.86 -0.40
N ALA A 124 -5.93 14.75 0.19
CA ALA A 124 -7.08 15.31 -0.49
C ALA A 124 -6.66 16.26 -1.62
N ILE A 125 -5.58 17.04 -1.39
CA ILE A 125 -4.95 17.86 -2.43
C ILE A 125 -4.47 16.96 -3.57
N MET A 126 -3.79 15.85 -3.25
CA MET A 126 -3.27 14.94 -4.28
C MET A 126 -4.39 14.30 -5.12
N LEU A 127 -5.46 13.84 -4.47
CA LEU A 127 -6.65 13.30 -5.16
C LEU A 127 -7.30 14.35 -6.06
N ALA A 128 -7.50 15.57 -5.56
CA ALA A 128 -8.14 16.65 -6.30
C ALA A 128 -7.32 17.05 -7.53
N GLU A 129 -6.01 17.17 -7.37
CA GLU A 129 -5.10 17.57 -8.43
C GLU A 129 -4.96 16.49 -9.52
N THR A 130 -4.96 15.21 -9.13
CA THR A 130 -5.00 14.09 -10.08
C THR A 130 -6.29 14.11 -10.92
N LYS A 131 -7.45 14.31 -10.26
CA LYS A 131 -8.74 14.41 -10.95
C LYS A 131 -8.81 15.62 -11.88
N ARG A 132 -8.27 16.78 -11.46
CA ARG A 132 -8.18 18.00 -12.28
C ARG A 132 -7.42 17.76 -13.59
N ARG A 133 -6.49 16.81 -13.61
CA ARG A 133 -5.68 16.40 -14.77
C ARG A 133 -6.34 15.31 -15.62
N GLY A 134 -7.60 14.95 -15.34
CA GLY A 134 -8.34 13.93 -16.09
C GLY A 134 -7.84 12.51 -15.85
N LYS A 135 -7.11 12.26 -14.76
CA LYS A 135 -6.62 10.93 -14.36
C LYS A 135 -7.52 10.31 -13.29
N GLU A 136 -7.59 8.99 -13.25
CA GLU A 136 -8.27 8.29 -12.16
C GLU A 136 -7.44 8.43 -10.88
N ALA A 137 -8.11 8.70 -9.76
CA ALA A 137 -7.48 8.89 -8.47
C ALA A 137 -8.11 7.95 -7.44
N LEU A 138 -7.32 7.00 -6.92
CA LEU A 138 -7.79 6.00 -5.95
C LEU A 138 -6.95 6.07 -4.67
N LEU A 139 -7.57 5.64 -3.57
CA LEU A 139 -6.87 5.38 -2.33
C LEU A 139 -6.37 3.94 -2.30
N SER A 140 -5.15 3.73 -1.81
CA SER A 140 -4.60 2.40 -1.55
C SER A 140 -4.29 2.22 -0.06
N PHE A 141 -4.38 0.96 0.39
CA PHE A 141 -4.16 0.57 1.78
C PHE A 141 -3.17 -0.60 1.81
N ARG A 142 -2.21 -0.54 2.73
CA ARG A 142 -1.33 -1.67 3.03
C ARG A 142 -2.01 -2.56 4.05
N MET A 143 -2.32 -3.77 3.64
CA MET A 143 -3.11 -4.68 4.46
C MET A 143 -2.31 -5.33 5.60
N ASN A 144 -0.99 -5.48 5.43
CA ASN A 144 -0.11 -6.09 6.42
C ASN A 144 1.34 -5.64 6.21
N ASP A 145 1.57 -4.34 6.32
CA ASP A 145 2.95 -3.83 6.31
C ASP A 145 3.70 -4.36 7.54
N ASP A 146 4.90 -4.90 7.38
CA ASP A 146 5.70 -5.45 8.47
C ASP A 146 7.06 -4.75 8.61
N LEU A 147 7.18 -3.52 8.10
CA LEU A 147 8.38 -2.69 8.26
C LEU A 147 8.46 -2.04 9.66
N GLY A 148 7.52 -2.37 10.54
CA GLY A 148 7.23 -1.63 11.76
C GLY A 148 8.22 -1.82 12.90
N ASN A 149 9.36 -1.13 12.84
CA ASN A 149 10.05 -0.67 14.05
C ASN A 149 9.34 0.58 14.62
N ASP A 150 9.72 1.03 15.82
CA ASP A 150 9.07 2.01 16.74
C ASP A 150 8.20 3.16 16.16
N PHE A 151 8.42 3.62 14.94
CA PHE A 151 7.69 4.72 14.30
C PHE A 151 6.45 4.31 13.48
N LEU A 152 6.27 3.04 13.13
CA LEU A 152 5.06 2.55 12.44
C LEU A 152 4.25 1.56 13.29
N ARG A 153 4.55 1.40 14.58
CA ARG A 153 3.86 0.41 15.41
C ARG A 153 2.49 0.91 15.88
N THR A 154 1.45 0.08 15.77
CA THR A 154 0.14 0.33 16.40
C THR A 154 0.11 -0.25 17.81
N LYS A 155 -0.81 0.26 18.65
CA LYS A 155 -1.08 -0.34 19.98
C LYS A 155 -1.48 -1.81 19.85
N PHE A 156 -2.27 -2.13 18.83
CA PHE A 156 -2.75 -3.47 18.58
C PHE A 156 -1.60 -4.44 18.32
N LEU A 157 -0.68 -4.11 17.39
CA LEU A 157 0.47 -4.96 17.11
C LEU A 157 1.44 -5.09 18.31
N ALA A 158 1.53 -4.05 19.15
CA ALA A 158 2.33 -4.09 20.36
C ALA A 158 1.73 -5.03 21.43
N ALA A 159 0.40 -5.04 21.57
CA ALA A 159 -0.30 -5.82 22.59
C ALA A 159 -0.58 -7.27 22.18
N HIS A 160 -0.68 -7.57 20.88
CA HIS A 160 -1.11 -8.87 20.36
C HIS A 160 0.00 -9.59 19.60
N GLN A 161 1.08 -9.94 20.29
CA GLN A 161 2.20 -10.67 19.66
C GLN A 161 1.79 -12.06 19.18
N GLU A 162 0.77 -12.66 19.79
CA GLU A 162 0.19 -13.95 19.43
C GLU A 162 -0.53 -13.94 18.08
N TRP A 163 -0.75 -12.77 17.48
CA TRP A 163 -1.42 -12.60 16.17
C TRP A 163 -0.41 -12.40 15.04
N ARG A 164 0.89 -12.41 15.34
CA ARG A 164 1.96 -12.26 14.34
C ARG A 164 2.07 -13.51 13.48
N LEU A 165 2.47 -13.31 12.23
CA LEU A 165 2.88 -14.40 11.36
C LEU A 165 4.33 -14.77 11.69
N GLY A 166 4.52 -15.92 12.34
CA GLY A 166 5.84 -16.41 12.75
C GLY A 166 6.27 -15.95 14.14
N THR A 167 7.47 -16.37 14.55
CA THR A 167 8.00 -16.12 15.91
C THR A 167 9.01 -14.97 15.97
N VAL A 168 9.39 -14.41 14.82
CA VAL A 168 10.41 -13.36 14.70
C VAL A 168 9.82 -12.23 13.88
N GLN A 169 9.99 -11.00 14.36
CA GLN A 169 9.55 -9.81 13.65
C GLN A 169 10.46 -9.52 12.46
N TYR A 170 9.88 -9.13 11.33
CA TYR A 170 10.66 -8.71 10.18
C TYR A 170 11.37 -7.37 10.47
N HIS A 171 12.66 -7.30 10.16
CA HIS A 171 13.50 -6.12 10.40
C HIS A 171 14.07 -5.52 9.10
N GLY A 172 13.43 -5.77 7.94
CA GLY A 172 13.79 -5.11 6.69
C GLY A 172 15.08 -5.61 6.02
N LEU A 173 15.76 -6.62 6.58
CA LEU A 173 16.95 -7.24 5.99
C LEU A 173 16.58 -8.62 5.45
N GLY A 174 16.31 -8.69 4.15
CA GLY A 174 16.05 -9.94 3.42
C GLY A 174 14.79 -9.86 2.57
N GLY A 175 14.94 -10.07 1.27
CA GLY A 175 13.80 -10.31 0.39
C GLY A 175 13.11 -11.61 0.79
N HIS A 176 11.78 -11.54 0.91
CA HIS A 176 10.81 -12.64 1.02
C HIS A 176 11.39 -14.06 1.14
N GLU A 177 11.61 -14.52 2.37
CA GLU A 177 11.27 -15.90 2.70
C GLU A 177 9.92 -15.84 3.43
N LEU A 178 8.83 -15.92 2.65
CA LEU A 178 7.51 -16.16 3.20
C LEU A 178 7.60 -17.51 3.92
N CYS A 179 7.78 -17.49 5.24
CA CYS A 179 7.90 -18.69 6.04
C CYS A 179 6.52 -19.36 6.15
N LEU A 180 6.07 -19.97 5.05
CA LEU A 180 5.11 -21.07 5.05
C LEU A 180 5.80 -22.32 5.59
N ARG A 181 6.49 -22.23 6.74
CA ARG A 181 6.74 -23.43 7.53
C ARG A 181 5.40 -23.78 8.16
N ARG A 182 4.72 -24.75 7.54
CA ARG A 182 3.58 -25.46 8.13
C ARG A 182 3.99 -25.86 9.56
N GLY A 183 3.51 -25.13 10.55
CA GLY A 183 3.50 -25.60 11.93
C GLY A 183 2.73 -26.93 11.98
N PRO A 184 3.02 -27.81 12.96
CA PRO A 184 2.35 -29.09 13.06
C PRO A 184 0.83 -28.87 13.12
N ARG A 185 0.11 -29.54 12.21
CA ARG A 185 -1.35 -29.54 12.17
C ARG A 185 -1.84 -29.96 13.55
N ARG A 186 -2.47 -29.05 14.29
CA ARG A 186 -3.29 -29.45 15.44
C ARG A 186 -4.47 -30.24 14.87
N HIS A 187 -4.46 -31.55 15.07
CA HIS A 187 -5.65 -32.36 14.88
C HIS A 187 -6.70 -31.85 15.87
N LEU A 188 -7.75 -31.22 15.35
CA LEU A 188 -9.01 -31.10 16.06
C LEU A 188 -9.62 -32.50 16.07
N SER A 189 -9.47 -33.20 17.20
CA SER A 189 -10.28 -34.38 17.49
C SER A 189 -11.69 -33.89 17.78
N ALA A 190 -12.64 -34.35 16.97
CA ALA A 190 -14.05 -34.21 17.27
C ALA A 190 -14.39 -35.07 18.49
N HIS A 191 -14.96 -34.45 19.51
CA HIS A 191 -15.77 -35.08 20.55
C HIS A 191 -17.12 -34.39 20.56
#